data_AF-S5ZUJ3-F1
#
_entry.id   AF-S5ZUJ3-F1
#
_cell.length_a   1.000
_cell.length_b   1.000
_cell.length_c   1.000
_cell.angle_alpha   90.00
_cell.angle_beta   90.00
_cell.angle_gamma   90.00
#
_symmetry.space_group_name_H-M   'P 1'
#
loop_
_entity.id
_entity.type
_entity.pdbx_description
1 polymer ?
#
loop_
_entity_poly.entity_id
_entity_poly.type
_entity_poly.pdbx_seq_one_letter_code
_entity_poly.pdbx_strand_id
1 'polypeptide(L)' 'MSDFTFLGAYKVINEEQDNGLDTIFYPVTDREITSLETELQSKLPSELADFYSQVGYGFIKKEAGNINRKQNKIFQKFK' A
#
# COMPACT_ATOMS: atom_id res chain seq x y z
N MET A 1 12.88 -13.54 -4.52
CA MET A 1 11.87 -12.49 -4.68
C MET A 1 10.65 -12.90 -3.87
N SER A 2 10.13 -11.99 -3.07
CA SER A 2 8.91 -12.22 -2.29
C SER A 2 7.70 -12.12 -3.24
N ASP A 3 6.79 -13.10 -3.18
CA ASP A 3 5.60 -13.16 -4.02
C ASP A 3 4.40 -12.58 -3.26
N PHE A 4 3.93 -11.42 -3.69
CA PHE A 4 2.78 -10.74 -3.12
C PHE A 4 1.57 -10.75 -4.06
N THR A 5 1.62 -11.53 -5.14
CA THR A 5 0.53 -11.59 -6.14
C THR A 5 -0.80 -12.04 -5.55
N PHE A 6 -0.78 -12.79 -4.45
CA PHE A 6 -1.99 -13.19 -3.72
C PHE A 6 -2.82 -12.00 -3.19
N LEU A 7 -2.19 -10.82 -3.00
CA LEU A 7 -2.88 -9.58 -2.60
C LEU A 7 -3.44 -8.79 -3.77
N GLY A 8 -3.14 -9.18 -5.01
CA GLY A 8 -3.65 -8.53 -6.21
C GLY A 8 -5.19 -8.51 -6.28
N ALA A 9 -5.87 -9.46 -5.64
CA ALA A 9 -7.34 -9.50 -5.54
C ALA A 9 -7.94 -8.31 -4.77
N TYR A 10 -7.15 -7.62 -3.94
CA TYR A 10 -7.56 -6.47 -3.12
C TYR A 10 -7.11 -5.13 -3.72
N LYS A 11 -6.54 -5.15 -4.94
CA LYS A 11 -6.08 -3.96 -5.63
C LYS A 11 -7.28 -3.18 -6.16
N VAL A 12 -7.35 -1.90 -5.79
CA VAL A 12 -8.33 -0.96 -6.28
C VAL A 12 -8.00 -0.62 -7.72
N ILE A 13 -8.93 -0.94 -8.60
CA ILE A 13 -8.83 -0.62 -10.02
C ILE A 13 -9.36 0.80 -10.28
N ASN A 14 -10.32 1.28 -9.47
CA ASN A 14 -10.88 2.63 -9.52
C ASN A 14 -11.05 3.21 -8.11
N GLU A 15 -10.39 4.34 -7.82
CA GLU A 15 -10.42 5.02 -6.51
C GLU A 15 -11.81 5.49 -6.08
N GLU A 16 -12.76 5.55 -7.02
CA GLU A 16 -14.13 6.02 -6.81
C GLU A 16 -15.15 4.90 -6.52
N GLN A 17 -14.74 3.63 -6.59
CA GLN A 17 -15.60 2.50 -6.24
C GLN A 17 -15.30 1.99 -4.83
N ASP A 18 -16.26 2.19 -3.93
CA ASP A 18 -16.33 1.43 -2.68
C ASP A 18 -16.67 -0.03 -3.02
N ASN A 19 -15.65 -0.88 -3.00
CA ASN A 19 -15.79 -2.30 -3.34
C ASN A 19 -16.37 -3.13 -2.19
N GLY A 20 -16.70 -2.51 -1.04
CA GLY A 20 -17.16 -3.22 0.16
C GLY A 20 -16.12 -4.18 0.75
N LEU A 21 -14.86 -4.08 0.30
CA LEU A 21 -13.75 -4.92 0.76
C LEU A 21 -13.10 -4.30 2.00
N ASP A 22 -12.87 -5.12 3.02
CA ASP A 22 -12.19 -4.69 4.24
C ASP A 22 -10.70 -4.37 4.02
N THR A 23 -10.11 -4.93 2.96
CA THR A 23 -8.71 -4.70 2.58
C THR A 23 -8.65 -4.08 1.20
N ILE A 24 -7.94 -2.96 1.10
CA ILE A 24 -7.92 -2.09 -0.07
C ILE A 24 -6.48 -1.61 -0.30
N PHE A 25 -5.94 -1.88 -1.50
CA PHE A 25 -4.63 -1.40 -1.92
C PHE A 25 -4.73 -0.55 -3.19
N TYR A 26 -4.10 0.62 -3.16
CA TYR A 26 -3.99 1.55 -4.27
C TYR A 26 -2.67 1.31 -5.00
N PRO A 27 -2.68 1.17 -6.33
CA PRO A 27 -1.46 1.00 -7.12
C PRO A 27 -0.47 2.13 -6.85
N VAL A 28 0.81 1.79 -6.75
CA VAL A 28 1.92 2.75 -6.73
C VAL A 28 2.66 2.61 -8.05
N THR A 29 3.04 3.74 -8.63
CA THR A 29 3.92 3.79 -9.81
C THR A 29 5.39 3.86 -9.40
N ASP A 30 6.29 3.37 -10.24
CA ASP A 30 7.74 3.45 -9.98
C ASP A 30 8.23 4.90 -9.78
N ARG A 31 7.51 5.87 -10.36
CA ARG A 31 7.77 7.31 -10.16
C ARG A 31 7.50 7.74 -8.73
N GLU A 32 6.41 7.28 -8.13
CA GLU A 32 6.08 7.58 -6.73
C GLU A 32 7.09 6.92 -5.79
N ILE A 33 7.52 5.68 -6.07
CA ILE A 33 8.59 5.00 -5.32
C ILE A 33 9.88 5.81 -5.38
N THR A 34 10.29 6.23 -6.59
CA THR A 34 11.52 7.02 -6.78
C THR A 34 11.44 8.39 -6.10
N SER A 35 10.29 9.06 -6.18
CA SER A 35 10.04 10.33 -5.49
C SER A 35 10.17 10.17 -3.98
N LEU A 36 9.62 9.07 -3.45
CA LEU A 36 9.63 8.73 -2.04
C LEU A 36 11.03 8.43 -1.52
N GLU A 37 11.84 7.66 -2.25
CA GLU A 37 13.25 7.44 -1.92
C GLU A 37 14.07 8.73 -1.91
N THR A 38 13.78 9.63 -2.87
CA THR A 38 14.43 10.94 -2.95
C THR A 38 14.09 11.81 -1.75
N GLU A 39 12.82 11.84 -1.34
CA GLU A 39 12.35 12.64 -0.21
C GLU A 39 12.82 12.08 1.14
N LEU A 40 12.81 10.75 1.31
CA LEU A 40 13.36 10.08 2.48
C LEU A 40 14.90 10.13 2.54
N GLN A 41 15.56 10.60 1.47
CA GLN A 41 17.01 10.58 1.29
C GLN A 41 17.61 9.19 1.59
N SER A 42 16.83 8.15 1.33
CA SER A 42 17.14 6.77 1.69
C SER A 42 16.45 5.82 0.72
N LYS A 43 17.14 4.74 0.39
CA LYS A 43 16.58 3.69 -0.47
C LYS A 43 15.65 2.81 0.32
N LEU A 44 14.56 2.40 -0.32
CA LEU A 44 13.67 1.40 0.27
C LEU A 44 14.38 0.05 0.28
N PRO A 45 14.15 -0.78 1.31
CA PRO A 45 14.51 -2.19 1.25
C PRO A 45 13.90 -2.83 -0.01
N SER A 46 14.65 -3.70 -0.68
CA SER A 46 14.21 -4.33 -1.94
C SER A 46 12.85 -5.02 -1.81
N GLU A 47 12.60 -5.68 -0.67
CA GLU A 47 11.33 -6.33 -0.40
C GLU A 47 10.15 -5.35 -0.31
N LEU A 48 10.39 -4.14 0.20
CA LEU A 48 9.36 -3.12 0.31
C LEU A 48 9.08 -2.47 -1.05
N ALA A 49 10.12 -2.24 -1.85
CA ALA A 49 9.96 -1.78 -3.24
C ALA A 49 9.19 -2.82 -4.09
N ASP A 50 9.54 -4.11 -3.94
CA ASP A 50 8.85 -5.22 -4.61
C ASP A 50 7.37 -5.27 -4.19
N PHE A 51 7.07 -5.06 -2.90
CA PHE A 51 5.70 -5.00 -2.40
C PHE A 51 4.90 -3.84 -3.03
N TYR A 52 5.45 -2.63 -3.04
CA TYR A 52 4.75 -1.47 -3.62
C TYR A 52 4.56 -1.61 -5.14
N SER A 53 5.52 -2.21 -5.83
CA SER A 53 5.42 -2.44 -7.27
C SER A 53 4.35 -3.50 -7.61
N GLN A 54 4.31 -4.60 -6.86
CA GLN A 54 3.36 -5.69 -7.10
C GLN A 54 1.93 -5.33 -6.63
N VAL A 55 1.80 -4.79 -5.42
CA VAL A 55 0.53 -4.60 -4.72
C VAL A 55 0.12 -3.13 -4.69
N GLY A 56 1.02 -2.27 -4.21
CA GLY A 56 0.77 -0.87 -3.95
C GLY A 56 0.68 -0.53 -2.46
N TYR A 57 0.06 0.59 -2.11
CA TYR A 57 -0.09 1.07 -0.73
C TYR A 57 -1.54 0.95 -0.27
N GLY A 58 -1.80 0.67 1.00
CA GLY A 58 -3.18 0.44 1.41
C GLY A 58 -3.39 0.11 2.86
N PHE A 59 -4.63 -0.21 3.19
CA PHE A 59 -5.06 -0.55 4.54
C PHE A 59 -5.68 -1.94 4.55
N ILE A 60 -5.17 -2.79 5.44
CA ILE A 60 -5.78 -4.05 5.81
C ILE A 60 -6.64 -3.76 7.04
N LYS A 61 -7.96 -3.63 6.91
CA LYS A 61 -8.83 -3.69 8.11
C LYS A 61 -8.95 -5.16 8.52
N LYS A 62 -8.54 -5.43 9.75
CA LYS A 62 -8.91 -6.68 10.45
C LYS A 62 -10.29 -6.47 11.06
N GLU A 63 -11.15 -7.49 10.98
CA GLU A 63 -12.55 -7.47 11.42
C GLU A 63 -12.81 -6.68 12.71
N ALA A 64 -13.97 -6.01 12.74
CA ALA A 64 -14.46 -5.18 13.83
C ALA A 64 -14.43 -5.94 15.17
N GLY A 65 -13.37 -5.73 15.96
CA GLY A 65 -13.25 -6.36 17.27
C GLY A 65 -11.93 -6.15 17.99
N ASN A 66 -10.85 -5.75 17.30
CA ASN A 66 -9.57 -5.53 17.95
C ASN A 66 -9.21 -4.04 18.03
N ILE A 67 -9.43 -3.48 19.21
CA ILE A 67 -9.26 -2.08 19.62
C ILE A 67 -7.79 -1.62 19.66
N ASN A 68 -6.85 -2.40 19.12
CA ASN A 68 -5.45 -2.02 19.02
C ASN A 68 -5.19 -1.27 17.72
N ARG A 69 -5.79 -0.08 17.66
CA ARG A 69 -5.49 0.99 16.71
C ARG A 69 -4.01 1.38 16.83
N LYS A 70 -3.13 0.69 16.12
CA LYS A 70 -1.95 1.33 15.54
C LYS A 70 -2.27 1.57 14.07
N GLN A 71 -2.89 2.73 13.80
CA GLN A 71 -2.84 3.33 12.48
C GLN A 71 -1.35 3.54 12.15
N ASN A 72 -0.73 2.60 11.43
CA ASN A 72 0.52 2.91 10.78
C ASN A 72 0.14 3.69 9.52
N LYS A 73 0.15 5.02 9.63
CA LYS A 73 0.03 5.92 8.48
C LYS A 73 1.31 5.78 7.66
N ILE A 74 1.32 4.81 6.75
CA ILE A 74 2.33 4.78 5.71
C ILE A 74 1.74 5.61 4.57
N PHE A 75 2.16 6.87 4.48
CA PHE A 75 1.81 7.84 3.45
C PHE A 75 0.34 8.28 3.38
N GLN A 76 -0.04 9.19 4.30
CA GLN A 76 -0.99 10.25 3.95
C GLN A 76 -0.21 11.55 3.95
N LYS A 77 0.08 12.09 2.75
CA LYS A 77 0.06 13.54 2.39
C LYS A 77 1.01 13.82 1.21
N PHE A 78 0.51 13.65 -0.02
CA PHE A 78 0.99 14.40 -1.19
C PHE A 78 -0.21 14.75 -2.10
N LYS A 79 -1.09 15.59 -1.56
CA LYS A 79 -1.91 16.54 -2.32
C LYS A 79 -1.69 17.91 -1.71
#